data_AF-A0A954I5Y2-F1
#
_entry.id   AF-A0A954I5Y2-F1
#
_cell.length_a   1.000
_cell.length_b   1.000
_cell.length_c   1.000
_cell.angle_alpha   90.00
_cell.angle_beta   90.00
_cell.angle_gamma   90.00
#
_symmetry.space_group_name_H-M   'P 1'
#
loop_
_entity.id
_entity.type
_entity.pdbx_description
1 polymer ?
#
loop_
_entity_poly.entity_id
_entity_poly.type
_entity_poly.pdbx_seq_one_letter_code
_entity_poly.pdbx_strand_id
1 'polypeptide(L)'
;THRAGGVAGLKRVRHAARLAQLVMEQTDHSLLVGEGALQFARAQGFPEENLLTDKSRKIWLYWKQSLSTRHDWLPPPIERLDPAVVEFFRLQDDHNPPVSPPPSQGGAGGGSQVSSGGASPPSGDPANYPRSEADQVVSRPSGTIHCAGLDGAGNISCVTTTSGLAFKLPGRVGDSAVIGAGLYVDNDFGSCGSTGRGEANLRNVSSHLVVELMRQGASPAEAGMEALRRISRQTREPHLLRADGRPNFGLKLYILSRTGEHAGVSLWGPAEYAVCDGDGARRVPCESLFQRG
;
A
#
# COMPACT_ATOMS: atom_id res chain seq x y z
N THR A 1 28.38 -6.76 -3.50
CA THR A 1 28.53 -6.76 -2.03
C THR A 1 27.25 -7.17 -1.29
N HIS A 2 26.08 -7.29 -1.94
CA HIS A 2 24.79 -7.71 -1.33
C HIS A 2 24.41 -7.04 0.00
N ARG A 3 24.98 -5.85 0.28
CA ARG A 3 24.66 -5.11 1.50
C ARG A 3 23.24 -4.59 1.41
N ALA A 4 22.51 -4.67 2.50
CA ALA A 4 21.15 -4.18 2.59
C ALA A 4 20.84 -3.74 4.02
N GLY A 5 19.95 -2.76 4.15
CA GLY A 5 19.47 -2.25 5.42
C GLY A 5 18.02 -1.82 5.30
N GLY A 6 17.27 -1.97 6.39
CA GLY A 6 15.85 -1.70 6.43
C GLY A 6 15.43 -1.19 7.80
N VAL A 7 14.36 -0.40 7.80
CA VAL A 7 13.66 0.01 9.02
C VAL A 7 12.16 -0.16 8.84
N ALA A 8 11.48 -0.71 9.85
CA ALA A 8 10.03 -0.91 9.81
C ALA A 8 9.35 -0.43 11.09
N GLY A 9 8.11 0.04 10.98
CA GLY A 9 7.36 0.56 12.15
C GLY A 9 7.99 1.80 12.80
N LEU A 10 8.93 2.47 12.10
CA LEU A 10 9.59 3.69 12.55
C LEU A 10 8.59 4.84 12.67
N LYS A 11 8.72 5.63 13.74
CA LYS A 11 7.93 6.84 13.99
C LYS A 11 8.88 8.02 14.13
N ARG A 12 8.36 9.24 13.93
CA ARG A 12 9.03 10.52 14.21
C ARG A 12 10.29 10.87 13.40
N VAL A 13 10.70 10.01 12.47
CA VAL A 13 11.88 10.24 11.61
C VAL A 13 11.42 10.36 10.16
N ARG A 14 11.60 11.53 9.54
CA ARG A 14 11.18 11.79 8.14
C ARG A 14 11.98 11.00 7.11
N HIS A 15 13.29 10.91 7.28
CA HIS A 15 14.18 10.31 6.29
C HIS A 15 14.49 8.84 6.58
N ALA A 16 13.45 7.99 6.57
CA ALA A 16 13.57 6.56 6.86
C ALA A 16 14.58 5.82 5.95
N ALA A 17 14.65 6.18 4.67
CA ALA A 17 15.61 5.60 3.72
C ALA A 17 17.07 5.88 4.10
N ARG A 18 17.37 7.09 4.59
CA ARG A 18 18.73 7.43 5.07
C ARG A 18 19.07 6.66 6.33
N LEU A 19 18.12 6.46 7.24
CA LEU A 19 18.33 5.63 8.42
C LEU A 19 18.58 4.16 8.04
N ALA A 20 17.82 3.62 7.08
CA ALA A 20 18.02 2.26 6.56
C ALA A 20 19.42 2.07 5.93
N GLN A 21 19.93 3.10 5.23
CA GLN A 21 21.30 3.11 4.74
C GLN A 21 22.32 3.05 5.89
N LEU A 22 22.10 3.77 7.00
CA LEU A 22 23.00 3.70 8.15
C LEU A 22 22.94 2.35 8.86
N VAL A 23 21.79 1.68 8.89
CA VAL A 23 21.70 0.29 9.36
C VAL A 23 22.63 -0.60 8.52
N MET A 24 22.58 -0.47 7.20
CA MET A 24 23.46 -1.21 6.27
C MET A 24 24.95 -0.89 6.46
N GLU A 25 25.30 0.36 6.74
CA GLU A 25 26.69 0.84 6.76
C GLU A 25 27.37 0.71 8.13
N GLN A 26 26.61 0.75 9.22
CA GLN A 26 27.15 0.92 10.57
C GLN A 26 26.69 -0.14 11.58
N THR A 27 26.02 -1.20 11.12
CA THR A 27 25.62 -2.32 11.98
C THR A 27 25.85 -3.64 11.25
N ASP A 28 26.00 -4.73 12.02
CA ASP A 28 26.03 -6.10 11.48
C ASP A 28 24.60 -6.68 11.29
N HIS A 29 23.61 -5.80 11.12
CA HIS A 29 22.19 -6.15 11.02
C HIS A 29 21.58 -5.57 9.74
N SER A 30 20.55 -6.23 9.22
CA SER A 30 19.88 -5.80 7.99
C SER A 30 18.52 -5.15 8.22
N LEU A 31 17.93 -5.27 9.42
CA LEU A 31 16.58 -4.76 9.69
C LEU A 31 16.41 -4.38 11.17
N LEU A 32 16.05 -3.12 11.42
CA LEU A 32 15.62 -2.65 12.75
C LEU A 32 14.14 -2.28 12.73
N VAL A 33 13.43 -2.49 13.85
CA VAL A 33 11.98 -2.26 13.90
C VAL A 33 11.55 -1.47 15.14
N GLY A 34 10.45 -0.72 14.98
CA GLY A 34 9.75 -0.06 16.09
C GLY A 34 10.63 0.89 16.91
N GLU A 35 10.57 0.76 18.23
CA GLU A 35 11.33 1.62 19.15
C GLU A 35 12.85 1.40 19.03
N GLY A 36 13.31 0.18 18.74
CA GLY A 36 14.75 -0.09 18.52
C GLY A 36 15.30 0.67 17.31
N ALA A 37 14.51 0.77 16.23
CA ALA A 37 14.87 1.61 15.08
C ALA A 37 14.91 3.11 15.45
N LEU A 38 13.99 3.57 16.30
CA LEU A 38 13.98 4.96 16.78
C LEU A 38 15.17 5.28 17.70
N GLN A 39 15.53 4.36 18.59
CA GLN A 39 16.72 4.48 19.44
C GLN A 39 18.00 4.57 18.59
N PHE A 40 18.12 3.71 17.57
CA PHE A 40 19.21 3.81 16.62
C PHE A 40 19.23 5.16 15.89
N ALA A 41 18.06 5.65 15.45
CA ALA A 41 17.95 6.97 14.81
C ALA A 41 18.45 8.11 15.72
N ARG A 42 18.08 8.07 17.02
CA ARG A 42 18.56 9.03 18.02
C ARG A 42 20.08 8.96 18.18
N ALA A 43 20.65 7.76 18.27
CA ALA A 43 22.10 7.57 18.37
C ALA A 43 22.85 8.09 17.13
N GLN A 44 22.21 8.05 15.96
CA GLN A 44 22.71 8.59 14.70
C GLN A 44 22.42 10.09 14.50
N GLY A 45 21.83 10.77 15.49
CA GLY A 45 21.57 12.21 15.47
C GLY A 45 20.38 12.66 14.62
N PHE A 46 19.42 11.79 14.30
CA PHE A 46 18.23 12.20 13.56
C PHE A 46 17.29 13.04 14.44
N PRO A 47 16.74 14.14 13.90
CA PRO A 47 15.72 14.90 14.60
C PRO A 47 14.41 14.09 14.70
N GLU A 48 13.81 14.10 15.88
CA GLU A 48 12.43 13.64 16.07
C GLU A 48 11.45 14.76 15.77
N GLU A 49 10.48 14.49 14.90
CA GLU A 49 9.45 15.46 14.54
C GLU A 49 8.06 14.83 14.41
N ASN A 50 7.02 15.66 14.51
CA ASN A 50 5.65 15.20 14.28
C ASN A 50 5.37 15.08 12.78
N LEU A 51 5.31 13.84 12.28
CA LEU A 51 5.01 13.55 10.88
C LEU A 51 3.51 13.61 10.55
N LEU A 52 2.63 13.73 11.57
CA LEU A 52 1.19 13.83 11.37
C LEU A 52 0.80 15.27 11.03
N THR A 53 0.66 15.55 9.74
CA THR A 53 0.16 16.84 9.25
C THR A 53 -1.29 17.07 9.66
N ASP A 54 -1.73 18.32 9.74
CA ASP A 54 -3.12 18.64 10.02
C ASP A 54 -4.09 18.07 8.98
N LYS A 55 -3.71 18.06 7.70
CA LYS A 55 -4.46 17.39 6.62
C LYS A 55 -4.70 15.92 6.97
N SER A 56 -3.64 15.18 7.26
CA SER A 56 -3.72 13.75 7.60
C SER A 56 -4.48 13.50 8.91
N ARG A 57 -4.33 14.39 9.91
CA ARG A 57 -5.05 14.32 11.19
C ARG A 57 -6.56 14.43 10.99
N LYS A 58 -7.03 15.40 10.18
CA LYS A 58 -8.46 15.60 9.88
C LYS A 58 -9.05 14.38 9.16
N ILE A 59 -8.35 13.85 8.14
CA ILE A 59 -8.73 12.63 7.42
C ILE A 59 -8.83 11.43 8.38
N TRP A 60 -7.86 11.27 9.28
CA TRP A 60 -7.86 10.18 10.26
C TRP A 60 -8.98 10.30 11.29
N LEU A 61 -9.27 11.50 11.79
CA LEU A 61 -10.36 11.73 12.73
C LEU A 61 -11.72 11.42 12.10
N TYR A 62 -11.95 11.85 10.86
CA TYR A 62 -13.16 11.52 10.11
C TYR A 62 -13.31 10.01 9.93
N TRP A 63 -12.25 9.34 9.44
CA TRP A 63 -12.26 7.88 9.32
C TRP A 63 -12.63 7.18 10.64
N LYS A 64 -12.02 7.62 11.75
CA LYS A 64 -12.25 7.04 13.08
C LYS A 64 -13.69 7.23 13.56
N GLN A 65 -14.31 8.36 13.24
CA GLN A 65 -15.71 8.64 13.56
C GLN A 65 -16.65 7.69 12.79
N SER A 66 -16.35 7.42 11.52
CA SER A 66 -17.18 6.61 10.62
C SER A 66 -16.92 5.10 10.71
N LEU A 67 -16.14 4.63 11.70
CA LEU A 67 -15.78 3.21 11.86
C LEU A 67 -16.90 2.33 12.42
N SER A 68 -17.83 2.92 13.17
CA SER A 68 -18.97 2.18 13.71
C SER A 68 -20.18 2.41 12.81
N THR A 69 -21.00 1.39 12.60
CA THR A 69 -22.36 1.56 12.02
C THR A 69 -23.41 1.81 13.11
N ARG A 70 -23.00 1.76 14.39
CA ARG A 70 -23.84 1.97 15.56
C ARG A 70 -23.20 3.04 16.43
N HIS A 71 -23.54 4.29 16.17
CA HIS A 71 -23.12 5.42 16.99
C HIS A 71 -24.23 6.44 17.00
N ASP A 72 -24.48 7.04 18.17
CA ASP A 72 -25.51 8.08 18.36
C ASP A 72 -25.10 9.43 17.75
N TRP A 73 -23.90 9.50 17.15
CA TRP A 73 -23.30 10.70 16.59
C TRP A 73 -23.51 10.75 15.08
N LEU A 74 -24.34 11.65 14.58
CA LEU A 74 -24.43 11.89 13.14
C LEU A 74 -23.15 12.60 12.64
N PRO A 75 -22.57 12.17 11.50
CA PRO A 75 -21.47 12.90 10.89
C PRO A 75 -21.95 14.32 10.51
N PRO A 76 -21.08 15.34 10.56
CA PRO A 76 -21.45 16.68 10.10
C PRO A 76 -21.77 16.65 8.59
N PRO A 77 -22.65 17.56 8.10
CA PRO A 77 -22.92 17.71 6.67
C PRO A 77 -21.64 17.92 5.85
N ILE A 78 -21.63 17.47 4.60
CA ILE A 78 -20.44 17.47 3.73
C ILE A 78 -19.90 18.89 3.53
N GLU A 79 -20.77 19.90 3.49
CA GLU A 79 -20.43 21.32 3.33
C GLU A 79 -19.64 21.88 4.52
N ARG A 80 -19.69 21.18 5.67
CA ARG A 80 -18.91 21.52 6.88
C ARG A 80 -17.64 20.68 7.04
N LEU A 81 -17.39 19.72 6.15
CA LEU A 81 -16.18 18.92 6.16
C LEU A 81 -15.00 19.70 5.56
N ASP A 82 -13.80 19.38 6.03
CA ASP A 82 -12.58 19.92 5.42
C ASP A 82 -12.45 19.41 3.97
N PRO A 83 -12.11 20.26 2.98
CA PRO A 83 -11.99 19.84 1.58
C PRO A 83 -11.07 18.64 1.37
N ALA A 84 -10.01 18.50 2.18
CA ALA A 84 -9.12 17.35 2.12
C ALA A 84 -9.78 16.03 2.50
N VAL A 85 -10.78 16.06 3.40
CA VAL A 85 -11.57 14.89 3.79
C VAL A 85 -12.50 14.51 2.65
N VAL A 86 -13.22 15.49 2.10
CA VAL A 86 -14.12 15.31 0.95
C VAL A 86 -13.37 14.72 -0.24
N GLU A 87 -12.21 15.29 -0.57
CA GLU A 87 -11.34 14.82 -1.65
C GLU A 87 -10.84 13.39 -1.42
N PHE A 88 -10.36 13.08 -0.20
CA PHE A 88 -9.78 11.78 0.13
C PHE A 88 -10.82 10.65 0.05
N PHE A 89 -12.02 10.89 0.57
CA PHE A 89 -13.11 9.90 0.59
C PHE A 89 -14.01 9.96 -0.66
N ARG A 90 -13.84 10.96 -1.53
CA ARG A 90 -14.68 11.24 -2.70
C ARG A 90 -16.17 11.32 -2.34
N LEU A 91 -16.46 12.04 -1.26
CA LEU A 91 -17.84 12.24 -0.80
C LEU A 91 -18.60 13.11 -1.82
N GLN A 92 -19.84 12.76 -2.13
CA GLN A 92 -20.77 13.54 -2.93
C GLN A 92 -21.94 13.97 -2.05
N ASP A 93 -22.56 15.12 -2.32
CA ASP A 93 -23.78 15.53 -1.61
C ASP A 93 -24.91 14.53 -1.87
N ASP A 94 -25.24 13.73 -0.85
CA ASP A 94 -26.35 12.78 -0.87
C ASP A 94 -27.74 13.46 -0.86
N HIS A 95 -27.80 14.80 -1.00
CA HIS A 95 -29.04 15.58 -0.95
C HIS A 95 -29.86 15.61 -2.25
N ASN A 96 -29.45 14.93 -3.32
CA ASN A 96 -30.34 14.71 -4.48
C ASN A 96 -30.08 13.36 -5.18
N PRO A 97 -30.65 12.25 -4.69
CA PRO A 97 -30.60 10.98 -5.42
C PRO A 97 -31.42 11.11 -6.73
N PRO A 98 -31.01 10.50 -7.86
CA PRO A 98 -31.88 10.38 -9.02
C PRO A 98 -33.14 9.62 -8.60
N VAL A 99 -34.29 10.28 -8.75
CA VAL A 99 -35.62 9.79 -8.35
C VAL A 99 -35.89 8.45 -9.03
N SER A 100 -35.80 7.36 -8.26
CA SER A 100 -36.42 6.10 -8.64
C SER A 100 -37.90 6.16 -8.20
N PRO A 101 -38.86 5.73 -9.04
CA PRO A 101 -40.27 5.82 -8.70
C PRO A 101 -40.59 4.91 -7.50
N PRO A 102 -41.54 5.32 -6.62
CA PRO A 102 -41.78 4.61 -5.37
C PRO A 102 -42.41 3.23 -5.62
N PRO A 103 -41.98 2.18 -4.90
CA PRO A 103 -42.75 0.95 -4.80
C PRO A 103 -43.99 1.17 -3.92
N SER A 104 -45.08 0.54 -4.34
CA SER A 104 -46.42 0.57 -3.76
C SER A 104 -46.47 0.17 -2.27
N GLN A 105 -47.35 0.85 -1.53
CA GLN A 105 -47.63 0.68 -0.10
C GLN A 105 -48.05 -0.75 0.30
N GLY A 106 -47.65 -1.16 1.52
CA GLY A 106 -48.12 -2.36 2.19
C GLY A 106 -47.86 -2.37 3.71
N GLY A 107 -48.80 -1.79 4.46
CA GLY A 107 -49.27 -2.10 5.83
C GLY A 107 -48.38 -2.70 6.96
N ALA A 108 -48.27 -1.89 8.03
CA ALA A 108 -48.61 -2.19 9.45
C ALA A 108 -47.69 -3.05 10.37
N GLY A 109 -47.26 -2.42 11.48
CA GLY A 109 -47.58 -2.92 12.83
C GLY A 109 -46.46 -3.14 13.86
N GLY A 110 -46.27 -2.17 14.77
CA GLY A 110 -46.26 -2.42 16.24
C GLY A 110 -44.97 -2.72 17.01
N GLY A 111 -44.71 -1.92 18.06
CA GLY A 111 -44.20 -2.43 19.35
C GLY A 111 -42.82 -1.94 19.82
N SER A 112 -42.80 -0.96 20.73
CA SER A 112 -41.63 -0.50 21.51
C SER A 112 -41.37 -1.40 22.72
N GLN A 113 -40.11 -1.74 23.03
CA GLN A 113 -39.64 -1.89 24.42
C GLN A 113 -38.13 -1.57 24.54
N VAL A 114 -37.83 -0.73 25.53
CA VAL A 114 -36.48 -0.35 26.00
C VAL A 114 -36.03 -1.38 27.04
N SER A 115 -34.80 -1.89 26.93
CA SER A 115 -34.12 -2.51 28.08
C SER A 115 -32.65 -2.11 28.12
N SER A 116 -32.24 -1.66 29.30
CA SER A 116 -30.88 -1.31 29.68
C SER A 116 -30.13 -2.58 30.10
N GLY A 117 -28.97 -2.84 29.49
CA GLY A 117 -28.08 -3.93 29.87
C GLY A 117 -26.66 -3.67 29.39
N GLY A 118 -25.71 -3.61 30.32
CA GLY A 118 -24.29 -3.37 30.05
C GLY A 118 -23.70 -4.43 29.12
N ALA A 119 -22.96 -3.99 28.11
CA ALA A 119 -22.38 -4.88 27.11
C ALA A 119 -20.98 -5.36 27.53
N SER A 120 -20.88 -6.64 27.88
CA SER A 120 -19.65 -7.41 27.72
C SER A 120 -19.30 -7.53 26.23
N PRO A 121 -18.01 -7.64 25.84
CA PRO A 121 -17.64 -7.75 24.43
C PRO A 121 -18.14 -9.08 23.84
N PRO A 122 -18.66 -9.09 22.60
CA PRO A 122 -19.16 -10.32 22.00
C PRO A 122 -17.99 -11.24 21.66
N SER A 123 -18.11 -12.50 22.10
CA SER A 123 -17.33 -13.64 21.66
C SER A 123 -17.71 -13.98 20.21
N GLY A 124 -17.11 -13.29 19.24
CA GLY A 124 -17.28 -13.56 17.81
C GLY A 124 -15.95 -13.98 17.18
N ASP A 125 -16.01 -14.95 16.27
CA ASP A 125 -14.89 -15.37 15.43
C ASP A 125 -14.29 -14.15 14.69
N PRO A 126 -13.00 -13.80 14.89
CA PRO A 126 -12.39 -12.63 14.28
C PRO A 126 -12.37 -12.67 12.74
N ALA A 127 -12.66 -13.82 12.13
CA ALA A 127 -12.81 -13.97 10.69
C ALA A 127 -14.09 -13.33 10.11
N ASN A 128 -15.08 -12.96 10.93
CA ASN A 128 -16.44 -12.64 10.48
C ASN A 128 -16.94 -11.24 10.88
N TYR A 129 -16.05 -10.27 11.04
CA TYR A 129 -16.46 -8.86 11.12
C TYR A 129 -16.88 -8.37 9.72
N PRO A 130 -18.17 -8.11 9.46
CA PRO A 130 -18.59 -7.55 8.19
C PRO A 130 -17.96 -6.16 8.04
N ARG A 131 -17.15 -5.97 6.99
CA ARG A 131 -16.66 -4.65 6.61
C ARG A 131 -17.87 -3.78 6.26
N SER A 132 -18.01 -2.62 6.89
CA SER A 132 -19.05 -1.64 6.58
C SER A 132 -19.00 -1.26 5.09
N GLU A 133 -20.11 -0.84 4.49
CA GLU A 133 -20.13 -0.30 3.11
C GLU A 133 -19.09 0.83 2.91
N ALA A 134 -18.81 1.61 3.96
CA ALA A 134 -17.74 2.60 3.98
C ALA A 134 -16.32 1.99 3.76
N ASP A 135 -16.08 0.74 4.14
CA ASP A 135 -14.81 0.04 3.90
C ASP A 135 -14.73 -0.51 2.47
N GLN A 136 -15.87 -0.66 1.78
CA GLN A 136 -15.95 -1.11 0.39
C GLN A 136 -15.72 0.04 -0.61
N VAL A 137 -15.90 1.30 -0.19
CA VAL A 137 -15.77 2.50 -1.02
C VAL A 137 -14.37 3.15 -0.92
N VAL A 138 -13.57 2.84 0.11
CA VAL A 138 -12.30 3.54 0.36
C VAL A 138 -11.10 2.80 -0.25
N SER A 139 -10.65 3.27 -1.42
CA SER A 139 -9.31 2.97 -1.92
C SER A 139 -8.27 3.48 -0.93
N ARG A 140 -7.70 2.61 -0.09
CA ARG A 140 -6.65 2.99 0.86
C ARG A 140 -5.35 3.31 0.12
N PRO A 141 -4.95 4.58 -0.03
CA PRO A 141 -3.71 4.90 -0.73
C PRO A 141 -2.51 4.39 0.07
N SER A 142 -1.45 4.05 -0.66
CA SER A 142 -0.10 3.90 -0.11
C SER A 142 0.76 5.03 -0.63
N GLY A 143 1.57 5.65 0.24
CA GLY A 143 2.60 6.60 -0.17
C GLY A 143 3.92 5.94 -0.58
N THR A 144 3.87 4.74 -1.17
CA THR A 144 5.08 3.96 -1.51
C THR A 144 5.74 4.52 -2.75
N ILE A 145 7.06 4.68 -2.70
CA ILE A 145 7.92 4.95 -3.84
C ILE A 145 9.07 3.93 -3.87
N HIS A 146 9.41 3.49 -5.07
CA HIS A 146 10.61 2.70 -5.35
C HIS A 146 11.48 3.48 -6.34
N CYS A 147 12.80 3.38 -6.19
CA CYS A 147 13.78 3.92 -7.12
C CYS A 147 14.93 2.93 -7.24
N ALA A 148 15.34 2.63 -8.47
CA ALA A 148 16.53 1.88 -8.80
C ALA A 148 17.41 2.71 -9.74
N GLY A 149 18.72 2.54 -9.63
CA GLY A 149 19.69 3.23 -10.49
C GLY A 149 20.84 2.30 -10.85
N LEU A 150 21.37 2.51 -12.07
CA LEU A 150 22.58 1.90 -12.59
C LEU A 150 23.60 3.03 -12.77
N ASP A 151 24.75 2.93 -12.10
CA ASP A 151 25.81 3.95 -12.18
C ASP A 151 26.75 3.72 -13.38
N GLY A 152 27.64 4.68 -13.64
CA GLY A 152 28.62 4.61 -14.73
C GLY A 152 29.71 3.54 -14.55
N ALA A 153 29.86 2.97 -13.34
CA ALA A 153 30.73 1.82 -13.08
C ALA A 153 29.97 0.49 -13.26
N GLY A 154 28.67 0.54 -13.57
CA GLY A 154 27.84 -0.63 -13.75
C GLY A 154 27.29 -1.22 -12.45
N ASN A 155 27.28 -0.46 -11.34
CA ASN A 155 26.66 -0.93 -10.11
C ASN A 155 25.19 -0.58 -10.07
N ILE A 156 24.38 -1.52 -9.61
CA ILE A 156 22.96 -1.33 -9.37
C ILE A 156 22.72 -1.09 -7.88
N SER A 157 21.84 -0.15 -7.56
CA SER A 157 21.32 0.07 -6.22
C SER A 157 19.85 0.46 -6.30
N CYS A 158 19.09 0.17 -5.24
CA CYS A 158 17.70 0.57 -5.17
C CYS A 158 17.25 0.89 -3.75
N VAL A 159 16.11 1.56 -3.64
CA VAL A 159 15.48 1.96 -2.39
C VAL A 159 13.97 1.94 -2.53
N THR A 160 13.27 1.44 -1.51
CA THR A 160 11.81 1.54 -1.40
C THR A 160 11.46 2.18 -0.04
N THR A 161 10.57 3.15 -0.03
CA THR A 161 10.09 3.78 1.20
C THR A 161 8.59 4.04 1.15
N THR A 162 7.93 4.00 2.31
CA THR A 162 6.48 4.16 2.43
C THR A 162 6.05 4.51 3.84
N SER A 163 4.88 5.16 3.97
CA SER A 163 4.12 5.22 5.22
C SER A 163 3.23 3.98 5.43
N GLY A 164 3.12 3.11 4.42
CA GLY A 164 2.28 1.92 4.40
C GLY A 164 0.84 2.21 3.97
N LEU A 165 -0.05 1.25 4.20
CA LEU A 165 -1.49 1.45 3.96
C LEU A 165 -2.06 2.48 4.94
N ALA A 166 -2.90 3.38 4.43
CA ALA A 166 -3.72 4.25 5.27
C ALA A 166 -4.55 3.41 6.27
N PHE A 167 -4.62 3.91 7.51
CA PHE A 167 -5.41 3.31 8.60
C PHE A 167 -5.06 1.85 8.93
N LYS A 168 -3.83 1.43 8.63
CA LYS A 168 -3.33 0.10 8.98
C LYS A 168 -3.40 -0.15 10.49
N LEU A 169 -3.58 -1.40 10.88
CA LEU A 169 -3.44 -1.82 12.27
C LEU A 169 -2.08 -1.36 12.83
N PRO A 170 -2.02 -0.85 14.07
CA PRO A 170 -0.76 -0.54 14.71
C PRO A 170 0.20 -1.74 14.66
N GLY A 171 1.45 -1.49 14.23
CA GLY A 171 2.45 -2.55 14.06
C GLY A 171 2.43 -3.27 12.71
N ARG A 172 1.44 -3.04 11.83
CA ARG A 172 1.45 -3.63 10.48
C ARG A 172 2.65 -3.14 9.68
N VAL A 173 3.44 -4.11 9.19
CA VAL A 173 4.56 -3.91 8.27
C VAL A 173 4.19 -4.44 6.88
N GLY A 174 4.53 -3.69 5.83
CA GLY A 174 4.33 -4.09 4.44
C GLY A 174 5.61 -4.65 3.81
N ASP A 175 5.59 -4.81 2.50
CA ASP A 175 6.70 -5.31 1.69
C ASP A 175 7.91 -4.36 1.65
N SER A 176 7.68 -3.03 1.66
CA SER A 176 8.72 -2.03 1.37
C SER A 176 10.01 -2.10 2.19
N ALA A 177 9.96 -2.60 3.44
CA ALA A 177 11.14 -2.75 4.30
C ALA A 177 11.73 -4.17 4.30
N VAL A 178 11.13 -5.09 3.54
CA VAL A 178 11.48 -6.51 3.51
C VAL A 178 12.22 -6.80 2.21
N ILE A 179 13.52 -7.09 2.35
CA ILE A 179 14.41 -7.48 1.25
C ILE A 179 13.87 -8.75 0.60
N GLY A 180 13.78 -8.76 -0.73
CA GLY A 180 13.20 -9.82 -1.54
C GLY A 180 11.70 -9.64 -1.82
N ALA A 181 10.97 -8.90 -0.99
CA ALA A 181 9.57 -8.56 -1.24
C ALA A 181 9.44 -7.17 -1.86
N GLY A 182 9.63 -6.11 -1.08
CA GLY A 182 9.41 -4.73 -1.53
C GLY A 182 10.52 -4.15 -2.41
N LEU A 183 11.70 -4.77 -2.33
CA LEU A 183 12.85 -4.51 -3.19
C LEU A 183 13.83 -5.68 -3.17
N TYR A 184 14.59 -5.84 -4.25
CA TYR A 184 15.74 -6.74 -4.32
C TYR A 184 16.72 -6.24 -5.37
N VAL A 185 18.02 -6.45 -5.13
CA VAL A 185 19.10 -6.14 -6.06
C VAL A 185 20.07 -7.31 -6.09
N ASP A 186 20.39 -7.75 -7.29
CA ASP A 186 21.57 -8.55 -7.59
C ASP A 186 22.35 -7.81 -8.68
N ASN A 187 23.61 -7.47 -8.40
CA ASN A 187 24.42 -6.65 -9.29
C ASN A 187 24.75 -7.34 -10.62
N ASP A 188 24.64 -8.67 -10.66
CA ASP A 188 24.95 -9.45 -11.85
C ASP A 188 23.74 -9.54 -12.80
N PHE A 189 22.52 -9.31 -12.29
CA PHE A 189 21.29 -9.55 -13.05
C PHE A 189 20.37 -8.33 -13.12
N GLY A 190 20.10 -7.68 -12.00
CA GLY A 190 19.19 -6.54 -11.95
C GLY A 190 18.58 -6.25 -10.59
N SER A 191 17.59 -5.37 -10.61
CA SER A 191 16.80 -4.99 -9.45
C SER A 191 15.32 -5.01 -9.77
N CYS A 192 14.54 -5.23 -8.71
CA CYS A 192 13.10 -5.07 -8.75
C CYS A 192 12.64 -4.41 -7.45
N GLY A 193 11.62 -3.56 -7.54
CA GLY A 193 10.84 -3.13 -6.39
C GLY A 193 9.39 -2.87 -6.74
N SER A 194 8.60 -2.50 -5.75
CA SER A 194 7.14 -2.58 -5.85
C SER A 194 6.39 -1.42 -5.20
N THR A 195 5.16 -1.19 -5.69
CA THR A 195 4.13 -0.39 -5.02
C THR A 195 2.79 -1.11 -5.05
N GLY A 196 1.88 -0.79 -4.12
CA GLY A 196 0.53 -1.36 -4.06
C GLY A 196 0.31 -2.28 -2.85
N ARG A 197 -0.38 -3.40 -3.05
CA ARG A 197 -0.76 -4.31 -1.95
C ARG A 197 0.42 -5.12 -1.41
N GLY A 198 1.06 -4.60 -0.38
CA GLY A 198 2.24 -5.23 0.22
C GLY A 198 2.07 -6.68 0.68
N GLU A 199 0.92 -7.10 1.19
CA GLU A 199 0.69 -8.49 1.62
C GLU A 199 0.71 -9.47 0.44
N ALA A 200 0.22 -9.06 -0.73
CA ALA A 200 0.26 -9.90 -1.93
C ALA A 200 1.70 -10.10 -2.39
N ASN A 201 2.51 -9.04 -2.33
CA ASN A 201 3.93 -9.08 -2.63
C ASN A 201 4.72 -9.93 -1.61
N LEU A 202 4.52 -9.71 -0.30
CA LEU A 202 5.18 -10.48 0.77
C LEU A 202 4.98 -11.98 0.61
N ARG A 203 3.75 -12.43 0.34
CA ARG A 203 3.43 -13.86 0.17
C ARG A 203 4.07 -14.48 -1.07
N ASN A 204 4.43 -13.66 -2.06
CA ASN A 204 5.02 -14.10 -3.32
C ASN A 204 6.53 -13.87 -3.40
N VAL A 205 7.09 -13.07 -2.48
CA VAL A 205 8.50 -12.64 -2.49
C VAL A 205 8.87 -12.06 -3.88
N SER A 206 8.01 -11.17 -4.39
CA SER A 206 7.95 -10.89 -5.83
C SER A 206 9.21 -10.23 -6.37
N SER A 207 9.86 -9.32 -5.63
CA SER A 207 11.08 -8.67 -6.13
C SER A 207 12.23 -9.65 -6.30
N HIS A 208 12.39 -10.60 -5.38
CA HIS A 208 13.36 -11.68 -5.54
C HIS A 208 13.00 -12.60 -6.70
N LEU A 209 11.72 -13.00 -6.81
CA LEU A 209 11.24 -13.83 -7.93
C LEU A 209 11.55 -13.18 -9.28
N VAL A 210 11.30 -11.88 -9.44
CA VAL A 210 11.58 -11.16 -10.68
C VAL A 210 13.06 -11.20 -11.03
N VAL A 211 13.94 -10.91 -10.05
CA VAL A 211 15.39 -10.94 -10.28
C VAL A 211 15.88 -12.37 -10.58
N GLU A 212 15.30 -13.38 -9.94
CA GLU A 212 15.61 -14.78 -10.21
C GLU A 212 15.13 -15.23 -11.61
N LEU A 213 13.99 -14.74 -12.09
CA LEU A 213 13.55 -14.97 -13.46
C LEU A 213 14.47 -14.29 -14.48
N MET A 214 14.95 -13.07 -14.19
CA MET A 214 15.97 -12.43 -15.02
C MET A 214 17.30 -13.21 -15.02
N ARG A 215 17.70 -13.77 -13.88
CA ARG A 215 18.85 -14.70 -13.80
C ARG A 215 18.66 -15.94 -14.69
N GLN A 216 17.43 -16.39 -14.87
CA GLN A 216 17.08 -17.50 -15.77
C GLN A 216 16.93 -17.09 -17.24
N GLY A 217 17.19 -15.83 -17.58
CA GLY A 217 17.22 -15.32 -18.95
C GLY A 217 15.94 -14.60 -19.41
N ALA A 218 14.96 -14.37 -18.53
CA ALA A 218 13.79 -13.57 -18.87
C ALA A 218 14.14 -12.07 -18.99
N SER A 219 13.51 -11.37 -19.92
CA SER A 219 13.57 -9.89 -19.96
C SER A 219 12.88 -9.26 -18.74
N PRO A 220 13.16 -7.98 -18.41
CA PRO A 220 12.52 -7.28 -17.30
C PRO A 220 10.98 -7.32 -17.35
N ALA A 221 10.39 -7.16 -18.53
CA ALA A 221 8.93 -7.17 -18.71
C ALA A 221 8.35 -8.59 -18.52
N GLU A 222 8.96 -9.60 -19.12
CA GLU A 222 8.52 -11.01 -18.97
C GLU A 222 8.59 -11.48 -17.52
N ALA A 223 9.71 -11.19 -16.83
CA ALA A 223 9.92 -11.52 -15.44
C ALA A 223 8.87 -10.85 -14.53
N GLY A 224 8.65 -9.55 -14.72
CA GLY A 224 7.62 -8.80 -14.01
C GLY A 224 6.22 -9.35 -14.25
N MET A 225 5.87 -9.63 -15.51
CA MET A 225 4.54 -10.12 -15.87
C MET A 225 4.27 -11.51 -15.31
N GLU A 226 5.27 -12.41 -15.31
CA GLU A 226 5.11 -13.72 -14.69
C GLU A 226 4.90 -13.62 -13.17
N ALA A 227 5.61 -12.72 -12.49
CA ALA A 227 5.37 -12.46 -11.07
C ALA A 227 3.93 -11.98 -10.81
N LEU A 228 3.39 -11.09 -11.65
CA LEU A 228 1.99 -10.65 -11.56
C LEU A 228 0.99 -11.78 -11.83
N ARG A 229 1.25 -12.64 -12.83
CA ARG A 229 0.41 -13.83 -13.10
C ARG A 229 0.40 -14.77 -11.89
N ARG A 230 1.56 -15.03 -11.28
CA ARG A 230 1.66 -15.83 -10.05
C ARG A 230 0.83 -15.23 -8.92
N ILE A 231 0.96 -13.92 -8.68
CA ILE A 231 0.17 -13.21 -7.66
C ILE A 231 -1.33 -13.34 -7.94
N SER A 232 -1.75 -13.17 -9.20
CA SER A 232 -3.15 -13.34 -9.59
C SER A 232 -3.65 -14.76 -9.30
N ARG A 233 -2.87 -15.80 -9.66
CA ARG A 233 -3.23 -17.22 -9.40
C ARG A 233 -3.28 -17.57 -7.92
N GLN A 234 -2.44 -16.93 -7.10
CA GLN A 234 -2.34 -17.19 -5.65
C GLN A 234 -3.33 -16.37 -4.81
N THR A 235 -3.93 -15.33 -5.37
CA THR A 235 -5.00 -14.57 -4.68
C THR A 235 -6.27 -15.41 -4.69
N ARG A 236 -6.67 -15.93 -3.53
CA ARG A 236 -7.82 -16.85 -3.40
C ARG A 236 -8.84 -16.39 -2.38
N GLU A 237 -8.49 -15.42 -1.54
CA GLU A 237 -9.40 -14.93 -0.51
C GLU A 237 -10.57 -14.18 -1.15
N PRO A 238 -11.83 -14.55 -0.85
CA PRO A 238 -12.99 -13.94 -1.49
C PRO A 238 -13.03 -12.42 -1.37
N HIS A 239 -12.61 -11.86 -0.23
CA HIS A 239 -12.59 -10.42 0.00
C HIS A 239 -11.49 -9.67 -0.77
N LEU A 240 -10.60 -10.38 -1.47
CA LEU A 240 -9.55 -9.83 -2.34
C LEU A 240 -9.85 -10.05 -3.82
N LEU A 241 -11.00 -10.64 -4.14
CA LEU A 241 -11.41 -10.94 -5.51
C LEU A 241 -12.57 -10.04 -5.93
N ARG A 242 -12.65 -9.77 -7.22
CA ARG A 242 -13.82 -9.22 -7.91
C ARG A 242 -14.78 -10.36 -8.25
N ALA A 243 -15.99 -10.01 -8.72
CA ALA A 243 -16.97 -10.99 -9.19
C ALA A 243 -16.46 -11.87 -10.34
N ASP A 244 -15.52 -11.37 -11.16
CA ASP A 244 -14.89 -12.12 -12.26
C ASP A 244 -13.71 -13.01 -11.80
N GLY A 245 -13.46 -13.11 -10.48
CA GLY A 245 -12.38 -13.90 -9.92
C GLY A 245 -11.00 -13.26 -10.02
N ARG A 246 -10.87 -12.02 -10.50
CA ARG A 246 -9.58 -11.29 -10.56
C ARG A 246 -9.31 -10.50 -9.28
N PRO A 247 -8.04 -10.22 -8.95
CA PRO A 247 -7.71 -9.43 -7.76
C PRO A 247 -8.37 -8.04 -7.74
N ASN A 248 -8.96 -7.64 -6.61
CA ASN A 248 -9.61 -6.35 -6.43
C ASN A 248 -8.65 -5.20 -6.02
N PHE A 249 -7.35 -5.47 -5.96
CA PHE A 249 -6.31 -4.53 -5.54
C PHE A 249 -5.32 -4.21 -6.67
N GLY A 250 -4.51 -3.16 -6.50
CA GLY A 250 -3.41 -2.84 -7.39
C GLY A 250 -2.06 -3.33 -6.86
N LEU A 251 -1.17 -3.70 -7.79
CA LEU A 251 0.25 -3.93 -7.53
C LEU A 251 1.03 -3.50 -8.78
N LYS A 252 2.19 -2.86 -8.58
CA LYS A 252 3.12 -2.50 -9.64
C LYS A 252 4.51 -2.98 -9.28
N LEU A 253 5.26 -3.44 -10.28
CA LEU A 253 6.66 -3.81 -10.17
C LEU A 253 7.47 -2.91 -11.12
N TYR A 254 8.62 -2.46 -10.66
CA TYR A 254 9.56 -1.63 -11.41
C TYR A 254 10.87 -2.41 -11.46
N ILE A 255 11.36 -2.65 -12.67
CA ILE A 255 12.48 -3.56 -12.93
C ILE A 255 13.56 -2.81 -13.71
N LEU A 256 14.82 -3.00 -13.31
CA LEU A 256 15.99 -2.49 -14.01
C LEU A 256 17.04 -3.62 -14.08
N SER A 257 17.47 -4.01 -15.28
CA SER A 257 18.47 -5.04 -15.50
C SER A 257 19.90 -4.50 -15.44
N ARG A 258 20.87 -5.41 -15.35
CA ARG A 258 22.32 -5.11 -15.47
C ARG A 258 22.71 -4.48 -16.81
N THR A 259 21.95 -4.73 -17.87
CA THR A 259 22.19 -4.18 -19.21
C THR A 259 21.61 -2.78 -19.40
N GLY A 260 20.84 -2.28 -18.43
CA GLY A 260 20.15 -0.99 -18.51
C GLY A 260 18.73 -1.10 -19.09
N GLU A 261 18.29 -2.28 -19.52
CA GLU A 261 16.89 -2.51 -19.87
C GLU A 261 16.00 -2.34 -18.64
N HIS A 262 14.85 -1.69 -18.81
CA HIS A 262 13.93 -1.40 -17.72
C HIS A 262 12.48 -1.69 -18.12
N ALA A 263 11.66 -2.02 -17.14
CA ALA A 263 10.23 -2.21 -17.33
C ALA A 263 9.44 -1.76 -16.10
N GLY A 264 8.27 -1.19 -16.34
CA GLY A 264 7.21 -1.07 -15.35
C GLY A 264 6.10 -2.04 -15.73
N VAL A 265 5.66 -2.89 -14.80
CA VAL A 265 4.49 -3.75 -15.00
C VAL A 265 3.46 -3.52 -13.90
N SER A 266 2.19 -3.71 -14.21
CA SER A 266 1.10 -3.49 -13.26
C SER A 266 0.00 -4.54 -13.36
N LEU A 267 -0.59 -4.88 -12.21
CA LEU A 267 -1.73 -5.80 -12.17
C LEU A 267 -2.95 -5.22 -12.91
N TRP A 268 -3.18 -3.91 -12.77
CA TRP A 268 -4.26 -3.17 -13.41
C TRP A 268 -3.75 -1.89 -14.05
N GLY A 269 -4.12 -1.67 -15.31
CA GLY A 269 -3.85 -0.45 -16.08
C GLY A 269 -5.05 0.52 -16.14
N PRO A 270 -4.83 1.75 -16.64
CA PRO A 270 -3.52 2.30 -17.04
C PRO A 270 -2.63 2.65 -15.85
N ALA A 271 -1.32 2.57 -16.04
CA ALA A 271 -0.30 2.92 -15.05
C ALA A 271 0.96 3.42 -15.76
N GLU A 272 1.76 4.23 -15.06
CA GLU A 272 3.01 4.78 -15.57
C GLU A 272 4.12 4.68 -14.51
N TYR A 273 5.35 4.78 -14.98
CA TYR A 273 6.56 4.97 -14.18
C TYR A 273 7.47 6.01 -14.82
N ALA A 274 8.44 6.52 -14.05
CA ALA A 274 9.39 7.51 -14.52
C ALA A 274 10.75 6.86 -14.79
N VAL A 275 11.41 7.30 -15.86
CA VAL A 275 12.77 6.89 -16.24
C VAL A 275 13.58 8.15 -16.53
N CYS A 276 14.85 8.13 -16.17
CA CYS A 276 15.82 9.15 -16.55
C CYS A 276 17.12 8.45 -16.98
N ASP A 277 17.43 8.59 -18.26
CA ASP A 277 18.60 8.02 -18.92
C ASP A 277 19.24 9.09 -19.84
N GLY A 278 20.05 8.67 -20.82
CA GLY A 278 20.69 9.58 -21.77
C GLY A 278 19.72 10.43 -22.59
N ASP A 279 18.47 10.01 -22.74
CA ASP A 279 17.42 10.74 -23.47
C ASP A 279 16.63 11.70 -22.56
N GLY A 280 17.01 11.80 -21.28
CA GLY A 280 16.39 12.67 -20.29
C GLY A 280 15.22 12.02 -19.54
N ALA A 281 14.58 12.82 -18.68
CA ALA A 281 13.51 12.36 -17.81
C ALA A 281 12.17 12.29 -18.54
N ARG A 282 11.50 11.13 -18.49
CA ARG A 282 10.19 10.92 -19.12
C ARG A 282 9.32 9.96 -18.32
N ARG A 283 8.01 9.99 -18.59
CA ARG A 283 7.06 8.97 -18.15
C ARG A 283 6.91 7.91 -19.22
N VAL A 284 6.84 6.66 -18.79
CA VAL A 284 6.69 5.49 -19.66
C VAL A 284 5.50 4.69 -19.15
N PRO A 285 4.62 4.18 -20.04
CA PRO A 285 3.50 3.34 -19.64
C PRO A 285 4.00 2.02 -19.03
N CYS A 286 3.28 1.53 -18.02
CA CYS A 286 3.47 0.18 -17.52
C CYS A 286 2.72 -0.83 -18.40
N GLU A 287 3.32 -1.99 -18.65
CA GLU A 287 2.60 -3.13 -19.22
C GLU A 287 1.64 -3.69 -18.17
N SER A 288 0.37 -3.84 -18.52
CA SER A 288 -0.68 -4.20 -17.55
C SER A 288 -1.23 -5.59 -17.81
N LEU A 289 -1.33 -6.41 -16.75
CA LEU A 289 -1.93 -7.75 -16.83
C LEU A 289 -3.44 -7.68 -17.12
N PHE A 290 -4.13 -6.72 -16.51
CA PHE A 290 -5.55 -6.47 -16.71
C PHE A 290 -5.81 -4.99 -16.99
N GLN A 291 -6.91 -4.70 -17.71
CA GLN A 291 -7.40 -3.33 -17.93
C GLN A 291 -8.56 -3.04 -16.99
N ARG A 292 -8.58 -1.85 -16.37
CA ARG A 292 -9.80 -1.38 -15.69
C ARG A 292 -10.82 -1.03 -16.77
N GLY A 293 -11.85 -1.87 -16.89
CA GLY A 293 -13.09 -1.51 -17.59
C GLY A 293 -13.86 -0.43 -16.85
#